data_AF-A0A1G8VAH4-F1
#
_entry.id   AF-A0A1G8VAH4-F1
#
_cell.length_a   1.000
_cell.length_b   1.000
_cell.length_c   1.000
_cell.angle_alpha   90.00
_cell.angle_beta   90.00
_cell.angle_gamma   90.00
#
_symmetry.space_group_name_H-M   'P 1'
#
loop_
_entity.id
_entity.type
_entity.pdbx_description
1 polymer ?
#
loop_
_entity_poly.entity_id
_entity_poly.type
_entity_poly.pdbx_seq_one_letter_code
_entity_poly.pdbx_strand_id
1 'polypeptide(L)'
;MKCWAGLLIVILLVFCSPANCAAVRITDDPGGRIGKYIYKYQRLRASGQNVIIDGFCTSACTIVLATIPTDRICDFAGRASVPRREGYWSSRTACY
;
A
#
# COMPACT_ATOMS: atom_id res chain seq x y z
N MET A 1 -1.89 34.80 29.17
CA MET A 1 -2.75 33.67 28.76
C MET A 1 -2.81 33.39 27.24
N LYS A 2 -2.14 34.19 26.37
CA LYS A 2 -2.25 34.05 24.90
C LYS A 2 -1.28 33.04 24.25
N CYS A 3 -0.23 32.63 24.96
CA CYS A 3 0.81 31.73 24.43
C CYS A 3 0.33 30.28 24.22
N TRP A 4 -0.74 29.88 24.92
CA TRP A 4 -1.28 28.53 24.86
C TRP A 4 -2.01 28.25 23.54
N ALA A 5 -2.61 29.28 22.93
CA ALA A 5 -3.27 29.15 21.64
C ALA A 5 -2.27 28.88 20.50
N GLY A 6 -1.06 29.47 20.57
CA GLY A 6 -0.01 29.24 19.58
C GLY A 6 0.56 27.82 19.65
N LEU A 7 0.69 27.26 20.86
CA LEU A 7 1.23 25.91 21.06
C LEU A 7 0.31 24.83 20.46
N LEU A 8 -1.02 25.01 20.56
CA LEU A 8 -2.01 24.08 19.99
C LEU A 8 -1.94 24.00 18.47
N ILE A 9 -1.70 25.13 17.79
CA ILE A 9 -1.60 25.19 16.33
C ILE A 9 -0.34 24.45 15.84
N VAL A 10 0.79 24.62 16.53
CA VAL A 10 2.04 23.92 16.18
C VAL A 10 1.89 22.42 16.37
N ILE A 11 1.23 21.96 17.43
CA ILE A 11 0.98 20.53 17.67
C ILE A 11 0.09 19.92 16.58
N LEU A 12 -0.94 20.64 16.12
CA LEU A 12 -1.84 20.16 15.05
C LEU A 12 -1.13 19.97 13.70
N LEU A 13 -0.12 20.80 13.39
CA LEU A 13 0.65 20.68 12.14
C LEU A 13 1.60 19.48 12.13
N VAL A 14 2.01 18.95 13.29
CA VAL A 14 2.94 17.82 13.40
C VAL A 14 2.27 16.46 13.15
N PHE A 15 0.95 16.35 13.30
CA PHE A 15 0.21 15.10 13.05
C PHE A 15 -0.20 14.89 11.59
N CYS A 16 0.13 15.81 10.68
CA CYS A 16 -0.13 15.62 9.26
C CYS A 16 0.90 14.64 8.69
N SER A 17 0.57 13.36 8.71
CA SER A 17 1.30 12.35 7.93
C SER A 17 0.97 12.59 6.46
N PRO A 18 1.93 13.01 5.61
CA PRO A 18 1.71 12.94 4.18
C PRO A 18 1.65 11.46 3.84
N ALA A 19 0.44 10.92 3.64
CA ALA A 19 0.30 9.67 2.95
C ALA A 19 1.03 9.86 1.61
N ASN A 20 2.17 9.21 1.41
CA ASN A 20 2.95 9.36 0.19
C ASN A 20 2.07 8.91 -1.00
N CYS A 21 1.44 9.86 -1.69
CA CYS A 21 0.44 9.64 -2.74
C CYS A 21 1.03 9.03 -4.03
N ALA A 22 2.29 8.60 -4.03
CA ALA A 22 2.87 7.85 -5.13
C ALA A 22 2.52 6.37 -4.92
N ALA A 23 1.32 6.00 -5.35
CA ALA A 23 0.86 4.62 -5.31
C ALA A 23 0.87 4.00 -6.72
N VAL A 24 1.41 2.79 -6.85
CA VAL A 24 1.38 2.04 -8.10
C VAL A 24 0.18 1.11 -8.12
N ARG A 25 -0.71 1.31 -9.10
CA ARG A 25 -1.91 0.49 -9.29
C ARG A 25 -1.58 -0.74 -10.14
N ILE A 26 -1.92 -1.92 -9.63
CA ILE A 26 -1.86 -3.19 -10.34
C ILE A 26 -3.30 -3.57 -10.67
N THR A 27 -3.58 -3.75 -11.96
CA THR A 27 -4.94 -4.05 -12.45
C THR A 27 -4.93 -5.32 -13.27
N ASP A 28 -5.78 -6.28 -12.90
CA ASP A 28 -6.04 -7.54 -13.61
C ASP A 28 -4.78 -8.21 -14.19
N ASP A 29 -3.80 -8.47 -13.33
CA ASP A 29 -2.52 -9.08 -13.67
C ASP A 29 -2.58 -10.61 -13.50
N PRO A 30 -2.60 -11.40 -14.60
CA PRO A 30 -2.62 -12.86 -14.55
C PRO A 30 -1.28 -13.48 -14.10
N GLY A 31 -0.26 -12.65 -13.91
CA GLY A 31 1.10 -13.07 -13.62
C GLY A 31 1.91 -13.38 -14.88
N GLY A 32 3.01 -14.11 -14.68
CA GLY A 32 3.97 -14.42 -15.73
C GLY A 32 5.31 -14.84 -15.15
N ARG A 33 6.41 -14.48 -15.83
CA ARG A 33 7.76 -14.84 -15.38
C ARG A 33 8.10 -14.16 -14.04
N ILE A 34 8.23 -14.95 -12.99
CA ILE A 34 8.52 -14.53 -11.60
C ILE A 34 9.68 -13.53 -11.52
N GLY A 35 10.78 -13.74 -12.24
CA GLY A 35 11.95 -12.87 -12.17
C GLY A 35 11.67 -11.40 -12.50
N LYS A 36 10.73 -11.13 -13.42
CA LYS A 36 10.31 -9.75 -13.76
C LYS A 36 9.61 -9.07 -12.58
N TYR A 37 8.78 -9.81 -11.86
CA TYR A 37 8.03 -9.32 -10.70
C TYR A 37 8.93 -9.07 -9.50
N ILE A 38 9.89 -9.95 -9.24
CA ILE A 38 10.88 -9.76 -8.17
C ILE A 38 11.62 -8.43 -8.36
N TYR A 39 12.18 -8.22 -9.56
CA TYR A 39 12.92 -6.98 -9.83
C TYR A 39 12.02 -5.74 -9.77
N LYS A 40 10.81 -5.82 -10.34
CA LYS A 40 9.81 -4.73 -10.29
C LYS A 40 9.47 -4.36 -8.84
N TYR A 41 9.12 -5.33 -8.01
CA TYR A 41 8.69 -5.08 -6.64
C TYR A 41 9.83 -4.73 -5.69
N GLN A 42 11.05 -5.22 -5.92
CA GLN A 42 12.22 -4.76 -5.17
C GLN A 42 12.48 -3.27 -5.40
N ARG A 43 12.36 -2.80 -6.65
CA ARG A 43 12.48 -1.36 -6.95
C ARG A 43 11.35 -0.54 -6.33
N LEU A 44 10.13 -1.06 -6.34
CA LEU A 44 8.98 -0.43 -5.66
C LEU A 44 9.15 -0.37 -4.14
N ARG A 45 9.71 -1.42 -3.54
CA ARG A 45 10.04 -1.44 -2.12
C ARG A 45 11.08 -0.37 -1.80
N ALA A 46 12.13 -0.27 -2.62
CA ALA A 46 13.20 0.71 -2.46
C ALA A 46 12.73 2.15 -2.69
N SER A 47 11.77 2.38 -3.58
CA SER A 47 11.17 3.71 -3.81
C SER A 47 10.26 4.15 -2.66
N GLY A 48 9.85 3.23 -1.77
CA GLY A 48 8.98 3.54 -0.64
C GLY A 48 7.55 3.88 -1.05
N GLN A 49 7.15 3.52 -2.27
CA GLN A 49 5.82 3.78 -2.81
C GLN A 49 4.80 2.77 -2.29
N ASN A 50 3.54 3.21 -2.21
CA ASN A 50 2.42 2.33 -1.88
C ASN A 50 2.02 1.52 -3.12
N VAL A 51 1.42 0.35 -2.91
CA VAL A 51 0.92 -0.50 -4.00
C VAL A 51 -0.57 -0.71 -3.82
N ILE A 52 -1.34 -0.37 -4.84
CA ILE A 52 -2.78 -0.56 -4.89
C ILE A 52 -3.07 -1.77 -5.77
N ILE A 53 -3.75 -2.77 -5.24
CA ILE A 53 -4.23 -3.91 -6.02
C ILE A 53 -5.70 -3.67 -6.35
N ASP A 54 -6.01 -3.55 -7.64
CA ASP A 54 -7.34 -3.27 -8.15
C ASP A 54 -7.71 -4.28 -9.24
N GLY A 55 -8.28 -5.43 -8.86
CA GLY A 55 -8.64 -6.51 -9.78
C GLY A 55 -7.89 -7.81 -9.52
N PHE A 56 -7.89 -8.72 -10.49
CA PHE A 56 -7.24 -10.02 -10.34
C PHE A 56 -5.72 -9.87 -10.24
N CYS A 57 -5.10 -10.55 -9.26
CA CYS A 57 -3.65 -10.66 -9.15
C CYS A 57 -3.31 -12.10 -8.82
N THR A 58 -2.88 -12.85 -9.82
CA THR A 58 -2.70 -14.30 -9.72
C THR A 58 -1.27 -14.72 -10.09
N SER A 59 -0.90 -15.96 -9.75
CA SER A 59 0.42 -16.52 -10.04
C SER A 59 1.56 -15.63 -9.49
N ALA A 60 2.51 -15.23 -10.34
CA ALA A 60 3.66 -14.40 -9.96
C ALA A 60 3.29 -13.00 -9.44
N CYS A 61 2.11 -12.46 -9.78
CA CYS A 61 1.68 -11.16 -9.26
C CYS A 61 1.60 -11.15 -7.72
N THR A 62 1.21 -12.29 -7.11
CA THR A 62 1.06 -12.47 -5.66
C THR A 62 2.35 -12.29 -4.86
N ILE A 63 3.51 -12.33 -5.53
CA ILE A 63 4.82 -12.08 -4.91
C ILE A 63 4.89 -10.69 -4.28
N VAL A 64 4.08 -9.74 -4.76
CA VAL A 64 3.96 -8.40 -4.17
C VAL A 64 3.73 -8.46 -2.65
N LEU A 65 2.95 -9.44 -2.20
CA LEU A 65 2.60 -9.68 -0.80
C LEU A 65 3.80 -10.13 0.07
N ALA A 66 4.81 -10.74 -0.56
CA ALA A 66 6.03 -11.18 0.11
C ALA A 66 7.13 -10.11 0.04
N THR A 67 7.12 -9.27 -1.00
CA THR A 67 8.16 -8.25 -1.22
C THR A 67 7.84 -6.90 -0.60
N ILE A 68 6.57 -6.51 -0.52
CA ILE A 68 6.12 -5.21 -0.01
C ILE A 68 5.48 -5.43 1.36
N PRO A 69 5.77 -4.61 2.38
CA PRO A 69 5.17 -4.77 3.70
C PRO A 69 3.68 -4.37 3.66
N THR A 70 2.87 -5.01 4.51
CA THR A 70 1.40 -4.93 4.46
C THR A 70 0.86 -3.53 4.74
N ASP A 71 1.57 -2.70 5.51
CA ASP A 71 1.24 -1.30 5.76
C ASP A 71 1.18 -0.45 4.49
N ARG A 72 1.86 -0.88 3.41
CA ARG A 72 1.96 -0.16 2.13
C ARG A 72 1.18 -0.81 1.00
N ILE A 73 0.55 -1.95 1.26
CA ILE A 73 -0.32 -2.61 0.28
C ILE A 73 -1.75 -2.20 0.59
N CYS A 74 -2.30 -1.40 -0.31
CA CYS A 74 -3.70 -1.01 -0.29
C CYS A 74 -4.52 -1.96 -1.16
N ASP A 75 -5.63 -2.41 -0.60
CA ASP A 75 -6.62 -3.19 -1.33
C ASP A 75 -7.79 -2.30 -1.75
N PHE A 76 -8.22 -2.35 -3.01
CA PHE A 76 -9.57 -1.90 -3.34
C PHE A 76 -10.53 -3.05 -3.00
N ALA A 77 -11.02 -3.02 -1.76
CA ALA A 77 -12.02 -3.94 -1.22
C ALA A 77 -13.28 -3.91 -2.12
N GLY A 78 -13.32 -4.78 -3.12
CA GLY A 78 -14.39 -4.85 -4.10
C GLY A 78 -14.06 -5.62 -5.37
N ARG A 79 -12.77 -5.70 -5.77
CA ARG A 79 -12.37 -6.41 -7.00
C ARG A 79 -11.13 -7.29 -6.92
N ALA A 80 -10.36 -7.23 -5.83
CA ALA A 80 -9.22 -8.12 -5.65
C ALA A 80 -9.67 -9.55 -5.33
N SER A 81 -9.30 -10.50 -6.19
CA SER A 81 -9.60 -11.94 -6.05
C SER A 81 -8.49 -12.73 -5.36
N VAL A 82 -7.54 -12.03 -4.72
CA VAL A 82 -6.46 -12.66 -3.97
C VAL A 82 -7.07 -13.39 -2.76
N PRO A 83 -6.65 -14.63 -2.43
CA PRO A 83 -7.26 -15.41 -1.37
C PRO A 83 -7.36 -14.64 -0.04
N ARG A 84 -8.59 -14.53 0.46
CA ARG A 84 -8.91 -13.88 1.73
C ARG A 84 -8.56 -14.83 2.87
N ARG A 85 -7.31 -14.78 3.37
CA ARG A 85 -7.04 -15.27 4.72
C ARG A 85 -7.62 -14.29 5.72
N GLU A 86 -8.57 -14.77 6.53
CA GLU A 86 -9.14 -14.05 7.68
C GLU A 86 -7.99 -13.46 8.51
N GLY A 87 -7.97 -12.14 8.70
CA GLY A 87 -6.91 -11.41 9.41
C GLY A 87 -5.83 -10.74 8.53
N TYR A 88 -5.43 -11.30 7.39
CA TYR A 88 -4.37 -10.71 6.54
C TYR A 88 -4.83 -9.43 5.80
N TRP A 89 -6.12 -9.30 5.53
CA TRP A 89 -6.70 -8.11 4.88
C TRP A 89 -7.20 -7.06 5.89
N SER A 90 -7.53 -7.46 7.13
CA SER A 90 -8.00 -6.56 8.19
C SER A 90 -6.91 -5.59 8.68
N SER A 91 -5.64 -5.92 8.48
CA SER A 91 -4.49 -5.09 8.91
C SER A 91 -3.92 -4.23 7.78
N ARG A 92 -4.56 -4.17 6.61
CA ARG A 92 -4.06 -3.37 5.47
C ARG A 92 -4.71 -2.00 5.43
N THR A 93 -3.88 -1.01 5.11
CA THR A 93 -4.26 0.38 4.98
C THR A 93 -5.26 0.52 3.85
N ALA A 94 -6.46 1.02 4.16
CA ALA A 94 -7.38 1.48 3.14
C ALA A 94 -6.78 2.77 2.55
N CYS A 95 -6.35 2.72 1.28
CA CYS A 95 -6.00 3.92 0.55
C CYS A 95 -7.31 4.66 0.23
N TYR A 96 -7.72 5.58 1.10
CA TYR A 96 -8.72 6.61 0.80
C TYR A 96 -8.02 7.87 0.32
#